data_AF-A0A351I265-F1
#
_entry.id   AF-A0A351I265-F1
#
_cell.length_a   1.000
_cell.length_b   1.000
_cell.length_c   1.000
_cell.angle_alpha   90.00
_cell.angle_beta   90.00
_cell.angle_gamma   90.00
#
_symmetry.space_group_name_H-M   'P 1'
#
loop_
_entity.id
_entity.type
_entity.pdbx_description
1 polymer ?
#
loop_
_entity_poly.entity_id
_entity_poly.type
_entity_poly.pdbx_seq_one_letter_code
_entity_poly.pdbx_strand_id
1 'polypeptide(L)'
;MDDPFRARLSRAHGRPSWRDLLLPLGGLPVTLAHYLTVAALLFLIGLFGVLTRRNVIGILMSIELMFNAANVNLAAFDRFLHPEGVAGTTLALLIITVAAAEVVVGLALLMAIHRNLGTAYVEDFNLLKG
;
A
#
# COMPACT_ATOMS: atom_id res chain seq x y z
N MET A 1 -25.73 -54.41 -24.18
CA MET A 1 -24.59 -54.53 -25.12
C MET A 1 -23.90 -53.20 -25.01
N ASP A 2 -22.98 -53.13 -24.05
CA ASP A 2 -22.60 -51.87 -23.42
C ASP A 2 -21.37 -51.32 -24.14
N ASP A 3 -21.50 -50.11 -24.68
CA ASP A 3 -20.51 -49.51 -25.56
C ASP A 3 -19.19 -49.21 -24.80
N PRO A 4 -18.08 -49.88 -25.14
CA PRO A 4 -16.78 -49.66 -24.50
C PRO A 4 -16.21 -48.25 -24.75
N PHE A 5 -16.79 -47.48 -25.68
CA PHE A 5 -16.40 -46.09 -25.95
C PHE A 5 -16.87 -45.12 -24.85
N ARG A 6 -18.04 -45.36 -24.25
CA ARG A 6 -18.57 -44.53 -23.15
C ARG A 6 -17.73 -44.61 -21.88
N ALA A 7 -17.09 -45.76 -21.63
CA ALA A 7 -16.20 -45.96 -20.48
C ALA A 7 -14.89 -45.14 -20.57
N ARG A 8 -14.49 -44.73 -21.79
CA ARG A 8 -13.26 -43.96 -22.02
C ARG A 8 -13.45 -42.45 -21.84
N LEU A 9 -14.61 -41.92 -22.19
CA LEU A 9 -14.93 -40.50 -22.05
C LEU A 9 -15.10 -40.06 -20.58
N SER A 10 -15.41 -41.00 -19.68
CA SER A 10 -15.52 -40.72 -18.24
C SER A 10 -14.18 -40.56 -17.51
N ARG A 11 -13.03 -40.82 -18.15
CA ARG A 11 -11.69 -40.72 -17.54
C ARG A 11 -10.92 -39.45 -17.91
N ALA A 12 -11.51 -38.56 -18.72
CA ALA A 12 -10.83 -37.37 -19.24
C ALA A 12 -10.99 -36.10 -18.38
N HIS A 13 -11.71 -36.15 -17.26
CA HIS A 13 -12.01 -34.99 -16.39
C HIS A 13 -11.27 -35.04 -15.04
N GLY A 14 -9.99 -35.42 -15.06
CA GLY A 14 -9.10 -35.39 -13.89
C GLY A 14 -8.01 -34.34 -13.99
N ARG A 15 -8.33 -33.11 -14.45
CA ARG A 15 -7.37 -32.00 -14.40
C ARG A 15 -7.40 -31.41 -12.99
N PRO A 16 -6.29 -31.44 -12.23
CA PRO A 16 -6.25 -30.81 -10.92
C PRO A 16 -6.61 -29.32 -11.09
N SER A 17 -7.60 -28.84 -10.33
CA SER A 17 -7.94 -27.43 -10.34
C SER A 17 -6.72 -26.65 -9.84
N TRP A 18 -6.45 -25.48 -10.41
CA TRP A 18 -5.38 -24.60 -9.90
C TRP A 18 -5.57 -24.27 -8.42
N ARG A 19 -6.82 -24.30 -7.93
CA ARG A 19 -7.14 -24.20 -6.50
C ARG A 19 -6.57 -25.37 -5.71
N ASP A 20 -6.70 -26.59 -6.19
CA ASP A 20 -6.20 -27.81 -5.54
C ASP A 20 -4.67 -27.88 -5.53
N LEU A 21 -4.03 -27.29 -6.54
CA LEU A 21 -2.57 -27.18 -6.61
C LEU A 21 -2.01 -26.09 -5.67
N LEU A 22 -2.80 -25.05 -5.36
CA LEU A 22 -2.44 -23.94 -4.47
C LEU A 22 -2.92 -24.14 -3.03
N LEU A 23 -3.85 -25.07 -2.79
CA LEU A 23 -4.37 -25.48 -1.48
C LEU A 23 -3.33 -25.93 -0.44
N PRO A 24 -2.11 -26.42 -0.78
CA PRO A 24 -1.08 -26.70 0.23
C PRO A 24 -0.57 -25.44 0.95
N LEU A 25 -0.72 -24.26 0.33
CA LEU A 25 -0.24 -22.97 0.84
C LEU A 25 -1.37 -22.10 1.41
N GLY A 26 -2.63 -22.38 1.06
CA GLY A 26 -3.81 -21.60 1.46
C GLY A 26 -4.30 -21.81 2.91
N GLY A 27 -3.60 -22.63 3.69
CA GLY A 27 -4.01 -23.00 5.06
C GLY A 27 -3.32 -22.22 6.19
N LEU A 28 -2.36 -21.34 5.90
CA LEU A 28 -1.73 -20.52 6.94
C LEU A 28 -2.66 -19.35 7.28
N PRO A 29 -3.16 -19.24 8.52
CA PRO A 29 -4.03 -18.13 8.91
C PRO A 29 -3.26 -16.82 8.78
N VAL A 30 -3.84 -15.84 8.07
CA VAL A 30 -3.27 -14.50 7.99
C VAL A 30 -3.40 -13.84 9.36
N THR A 31 -2.28 -13.78 10.08
CA THR A 31 -2.20 -13.17 11.42
C THR A 31 -1.92 -11.68 11.35
N LEU A 32 -2.14 -10.98 12.46
CA LEU A 32 -1.75 -9.58 12.65
C LEU A 32 -0.30 -9.30 12.22
N ALA A 33 0.62 -10.22 12.50
CA ALA A 33 2.03 -10.07 12.15
C ALA A 33 2.27 -9.89 10.63
N HIS A 34 1.44 -10.49 9.78
CA HIS A 34 1.54 -10.31 8.33
C HIS A 34 1.21 -8.87 7.93
N TYR A 35 0.15 -8.30 8.49
CA TYR A 35 -0.22 -6.91 8.24
C TYR A 35 0.84 -5.93 8.76
N LEU A 36 1.35 -6.17 9.97
CA LEU A 36 2.41 -5.34 10.54
C LEU A 36 3.70 -5.41 9.71
N THR A 37 4.04 -6.58 9.17
CA THR A 37 5.22 -6.74 8.31
C THR A 37 5.05 -5.97 7.00
N VAL A 38 3.88 -6.07 6.35
CA VAL A 38 3.59 -5.31 5.12
C VAL A 38 3.62 -3.81 5.39
N ALA A 39 2.97 -3.35 6.46
CA ALA A 39 2.99 -1.95 6.85
C ALA A 39 4.40 -1.46 7.16
N ALA A 40 5.21 -2.23 7.88
CA ALA A 40 6.61 -1.88 8.16
C ALA A 40 7.43 -1.76 6.86
N LEU A 41 7.27 -2.70 5.93
CA LEU A 41 7.94 -2.64 4.62
C LEU A 41 7.50 -1.41 3.81
N LEU A 42 6.21 -1.13 3.73
CA LEU A 42 5.68 0.05 3.04
C LEU A 42 6.20 1.34 3.66
N PHE A 43 6.23 1.42 5.00
CA PHE A 43 6.76 2.56 5.72
C PHE A 43 8.24 2.77 5.44
N LEU A 44 9.05 1.70 5.45
CA LEU A 44 10.48 1.77 5.13
C LEU A 44 10.74 2.15 3.67
N ILE A 45 9.92 1.68 2.73
CA ILE A 45 10.00 2.10 1.32
C ILE A 45 9.67 3.59 1.19
N GLY A 46 8.63 4.06 1.88
CA GLY A 46 8.30 5.48 1.95
C GLY A 46 9.44 6.31 2.55
N LEU A 47 10.00 5.88 3.69
CA LEU A 47 11.13 6.53 4.32
C LEU A 47 12.36 6.58 3.41
N PHE A 48 12.70 5.46 2.76
CA PHE A 48 13.76 5.41 1.76
C PHE A 48 13.50 6.39 0.61
N GLY A 49 12.25 6.47 0.13
CA GLY A 49 11.82 7.44 -0.86
C GLY A 49 12.05 8.89 -0.43
N VAL A 50 11.64 9.25 0.78
CA VAL A 50 11.85 10.61 1.34
C VAL A 50 13.34 10.98 1.35
N LEU A 51 14.21 10.04 1.72
CA LEU A 51 15.65 10.29 1.84
C LEU A 51 16.40 10.32 0.49
N THR A 52 15.86 9.69 -0.56
CA THR A 52 16.57 9.50 -1.83
C THR A 52 16.02 10.34 -2.98
N ARG A 53 14.77 10.78 -2.89
CA ARG A 53 14.14 11.58 -3.95
C ARG A 53 14.60 13.03 -3.87
N ARG A 54 15.11 13.52 -5.00
CA ARG A 54 15.54 14.92 -5.18
C ARG A 54 14.41 15.84 -5.66
N ASN A 55 13.43 15.26 -6.35
CA ASN A 55 12.24 15.97 -6.80
C ASN A 55 11.22 16.04 -5.65
N VAL A 56 10.69 17.24 -5.38
CA VAL A 56 9.68 17.50 -4.35
C VAL A 56 8.46 16.59 -4.50
N ILE A 57 7.98 16.37 -5.73
CA ILE A 57 6.83 15.48 -5.98
C ILE A 57 7.16 14.05 -5.54
N GLY A 58 8.40 13.60 -5.77
CA GLY A 58 8.86 12.28 -5.33
C GLY A 58 8.89 12.15 -3.81
N ILE A 59 9.25 13.23 -3.10
CA ILE A 59 9.23 13.27 -1.63
C ILE A 59 7.78 13.23 -1.12
N LEU A 60 6.88 14.06 -1.67
CA LEU A 60 5.45 14.06 -1.31
C LEU A 60 4.80 12.68 -1.50
N MET A 61 5.03 12.03 -2.65
CA MET A 61 4.56 10.66 -2.91
C MET A 61 5.10 9.63 -1.90
N SER A 62 6.32 9.85 -1.41
CA SER A 62 6.95 8.95 -0.44
C SER A 62 6.34 9.14 0.96
N ILE A 63 5.99 10.37 1.34
CA ILE A 63 5.26 10.69 2.58
C ILE A 63 3.86 10.07 2.54
N GLU A 64 3.15 10.17 1.43
CA GLU A 64 1.84 9.52 1.22
C GLU A 64 1.90 8.00 1.40
N LEU A 65 2.99 7.37 0.95
CA LEU A 65 3.21 5.94 1.16
C LEU A 65 3.42 5.60 2.64
N MET A 66 4.12 6.46 3.40
CA MET A 66 4.28 6.31 4.86
C MET A 66 2.94 6.45 5.60
N PHE A 67 2.09 7.40 5.22
CA PHE A 67 0.74 7.52 5.79
C PHE A 67 -0.15 6.34 5.46
N ASN A 68 -0.09 5.81 4.23
CA ASN A 68 -0.80 4.59 3.88
C ASN A 68 -0.34 3.37 4.70
N ALA A 69 0.96 3.25 4.97
CA ALA A 69 1.47 2.21 5.86
C ALA A 69 0.92 2.34 7.29
N ALA A 70 0.84 3.57 7.82
CA ALA A 70 0.22 3.83 9.12
C ALA A 70 -1.28 3.44 9.13
N ASN A 71 -2.01 3.73 8.06
CA ASN A 71 -3.43 3.34 7.91
C ASN A 71 -3.62 1.82 7.89
N VAL A 72 -2.74 1.08 7.21
CA VAL A 72 -2.75 -0.40 7.25
C VAL A 72 -2.56 -0.92 8.67
N ASN A 73 -1.62 -0.34 9.44
CA ASN A 73 -1.43 -0.71 10.84
C ASN A 73 -2.68 -0.44 11.69
N LEU A 74 -3.30 0.75 11.54
CA LEU A 74 -4.52 1.10 12.27
C LEU A 74 -5.67 0.14 11.95
N ALA A 75 -5.92 -0.13 10.67
CA ALA A 75 -6.96 -1.05 10.23
C ALA A 75 -6.70 -2.48 10.71
N ALA A 76 -5.44 -2.94 10.73
CA ALA A 76 -5.08 -4.23 11.26
C ALA A 76 -5.35 -4.31 12.78
N PHE A 77 -4.94 -3.30 13.56
CA PHE A 77 -5.21 -3.29 14.99
C PHE A 77 -6.72 -3.24 15.29
N ASP A 78 -7.51 -2.47 14.54
CA ASP A 78 -8.97 -2.45 14.66
C ASP A 78 -9.52 -3.87 14.44
N ARG A 79 -9.12 -4.52 13.34
CA ARG A 79 -9.60 -5.86 12.98
C ARG A 79 -9.26 -6.95 14.01
N PHE A 80 -8.06 -6.90 14.61
CA PHE A 80 -7.54 -7.98 15.46
C PHE A 80 -7.68 -7.72 16.97
N LEU A 81 -7.61 -6.47 17.45
CA LEU A 81 -7.68 -6.13 18.89
C LEU A 81 -9.09 -5.69 19.30
N HIS A 82 -9.84 -5.01 18.42
CA HIS A 82 -11.17 -4.51 18.71
C HIS A 82 -12.15 -4.76 17.55
N PRO A 83 -12.56 -6.01 17.28
CA PRO A 83 -13.37 -6.35 16.10
C PRO A 83 -14.71 -5.62 15.99
N GLU A 84 -15.28 -5.23 17.14
CA GLU A 84 -16.53 -4.47 17.25
C GLU A 84 -16.28 -2.94 17.29
N GLY A 85 -15.02 -2.54 17.41
CA GLY A 85 -14.58 -1.16 17.43
C GLY A 85 -14.38 -0.61 16.02
N VAL A 86 -14.50 0.71 15.90
CA VAL A 86 -14.24 1.44 14.65
C VAL A 86 -13.23 2.56 14.86
N ALA A 87 -12.52 2.56 15.98
CA ALA A 87 -11.63 3.66 16.36
C ALA A 87 -10.40 3.72 15.44
N GLY A 88 -9.79 2.56 15.16
CA GLY A 88 -8.65 2.47 14.24
C GLY A 88 -9.04 2.85 12.82
N THR A 89 -10.18 2.36 12.34
CA THR A 89 -10.72 2.72 11.02
C THR A 89 -11.11 4.19 10.93
N THR A 90 -11.73 4.77 11.97
CA THR A 90 -12.07 6.19 12.02
C THR A 90 -10.82 7.08 11.96
N LEU A 91 -9.79 6.73 12.74
CA LEU A 91 -8.53 7.46 12.71
C LEU A 91 -7.83 7.34 11.34
N ALA A 92 -7.90 6.18 10.69
CA ALA A 92 -7.37 6.00 9.34
C ALA A 92 -8.07 6.90 8.31
N LEU A 93 -9.40 7.07 8.41
CA LEU A 93 -10.13 8.02 7.57
C LEU A 93 -9.69 9.47 7.81
N LEU A 94 -9.44 9.85 9.07
CA LEU A 94 -8.90 11.17 9.40
C LEU A 94 -7.50 11.38 8.78
N ILE A 95 -6.62 10.39 8.83
CA ILE A 95 -5.30 10.46 8.19
C ILE A 95 -5.44 10.64 6.68
N ILE A 96 -6.35 9.93 6.01
CA ILE A 96 -6.60 10.11 4.57
C ILE A 96 -7.06 11.55 4.27
N THR A 97 -7.95 12.11 5.09
CA THR A 97 -8.38 13.50 4.89
C THR A 97 -7.27 14.53 5.13
N VAL A 98 -6.39 14.30 6.12
CA VAL A 98 -5.23 15.16 6.38
C VAL A 98 -4.22 15.04 5.24
N ALA A 99 -3.94 13.83 4.75
CA ALA A 99 -3.06 13.58 3.61
C ALA A 99 -3.56 14.30 2.34
N ALA A 100 -4.87 14.22 2.06
CA ALA A 100 -5.46 14.98 0.97
C ALA A 100 -5.27 16.50 1.10
N ALA A 101 -5.43 17.04 2.31
CA ALA A 101 -5.17 18.45 2.58
C ALA A 101 -3.68 18.81 2.42
N GLU A 102 -2.78 17.96 2.90
CA GLU A 102 -1.33 18.13 2.75
C GLU A 102 -0.91 18.19 1.28
N VAL A 103 -1.37 17.26 0.44
CA VAL A 103 -1.03 17.25 -0.99
C VAL A 103 -1.49 18.53 -1.69
N VAL A 104 -2.68 19.04 -1.36
CA VAL A 104 -3.18 20.31 -1.92
C VAL A 104 -2.27 21.47 -1.53
N VAL A 105 -1.92 21.58 -0.24
CA VAL A 105 -1.06 22.66 0.27
C VAL A 105 0.37 22.52 -0.26
N GLY A 106 0.93 21.32 -0.26
CA GLY A 106 2.28 21.02 -0.73
C GLY A 106 2.45 21.28 -2.22
N LEU A 107 1.48 20.89 -3.05
CA LEU A 107 1.50 21.20 -4.48
C LEU A 107 1.28 22.69 -4.76
N ALA A 108 0.40 23.37 -4.00
CA ALA A 108 0.24 24.82 -4.13
C ALA A 108 1.54 25.57 -3.82
N LEU A 109 2.24 25.17 -2.76
CA LEU A 109 3.55 25.72 -2.40
C LEU A 109 4.60 25.40 -3.48
N LEU A 110 4.66 24.15 -3.95
CA LEU A 110 5.56 23.76 -5.03
C LEU A 110 5.33 24.60 -6.28
N MET A 111 4.09 24.82 -6.69
CA MET A 111 3.75 25.65 -7.85
C MET A 111 4.17 27.11 -7.64
N ALA A 112 3.98 27.66 -6.43
CA ALA A 112 4.43 29.02 -6.11
C ALA A 112 5.96 29.16 -6.22
N ILE A 113 6.72 28.18 -5.73
CA ILE A 113 8.18 28.16 -5.84
C ILE A 113 8.61 27.95 -7.30
N HIS A 114 7.98 27.01 -8.00
CA HIS A 114 8.29 26.68 -9.38
C HIS A 114 8.09 27.88 -10.32
N ARG A 115 7.10 28.74 -10.06
CA ARG A 115 6.90 29.99 -10.80
C ARG A 115 8.07 30.97 -10.68
N ASN A 116 8.82 30.93 -9.58
CA ASN A 116 9.95 31.83 -9.33
C ASN A 116 11.30 31.22 -9.72
N LEU A 117 11.48 29.90 -9.53
CA LEU A 117 12.75 29.20 -9.72
C LEU A 117 12.81 28.32 -10.97
N GLY A 118 11.68 28.01 -11.60
CA GLY A 118 11.62 27.16 -12.82
C GLY A 118 12.00 25.69 -12.60
N THR A 119 12.19 25.25 -11.36
CA THR A 119 12.66 23.91 -10.99
C THR A 119 11.80 23.31 -9.86
N ALA A 120 11.75 21.99 -9.79
CA ALA A 120 11.07 21.21 -8.74
C ALA A 120 12.07 20.34 -7.94
N TYR A 121 13.37 20.57 -8.14
CA TYR A 121 14.45 19.92 -7.42
C TYR A 121 14.76 20.67 -6.12
N VAL A 122 14.91 19.92 -5.03
CA VAL A 122 15.10 20.49 -3.69
C VAL A 122 16.46 21.17 -3.56
N GLU A 123 17.47 20.74 -4.31
CA GLU A 123 18.82 21.30 -4.27
C GLU A 123 18.87 22.78 -4.69
N ASP A 124 17.93 23.20 -5.53
CA ASP A 124 17.84 24.56 -6.05
C ASP A 124 17.14 25.51 -5.07
N PHE A 125 16.55 25.01 -3.99
CA PHE A 125 15.81 25.80 -2.99
C PHE A 125 16.73 26.40 -1.93
N ASN A 126 17.87 26.91 -2.38
CA ASN A 126 18.99 27.24 -1.53
C ASN A 126 19.19 28.76 -1.34
N LEU A 127 18.08 29.48 -1.20
CA LEU A 127 18.06 30.95 -1.21
C LEU A 127 18.49 31.59 0.12
N LEU A 128 18.56 30.82 1.21
CA LEU A 128 18.84 31.31 2.57
C LEU A 128 20.16 30.78 3.15
N LYS A 129 21.19 30.59 2.31
CA LYS A 129 22.54 30.34 2.81
C LYS A 129 23.24 31.66 3.15
N GLY A 130 23.65 31.80 4.40
CA GLY A 130 24.67 32.75 4.86
C GLY A 130 26.05 32.10 4.85
#